data_AF-A0A2E9CXG6-F1
#
_entry.id   AF-A0A2E9CXG6-F1
#
_cell.length_a   1.000
_cell.length_b   1.000
_cell.length_c   1.000
_cell.angle_alpha   90.00
_cell.angle_beta   90.00
_cell.angle_gamma   90.00
#
_symmetry.space_group_name_H-M   'P 1'
#
loop_
_entity.id
_entity.type
_entity.pdbx_description
1 polymer ?
#
loop_
_entity_poly.entity_id
_entity_poly.type
_entity_poly.pdbx_seq_one_letter_code
_entity_poly.pdbx_strand_id
1 'polypeptide(L)' 'MCFSFFLFFFVLFSISNKYPVKVNFFPLPFFLEIPLYFLILIVFFLGLILGCLFVYMRKIF' A
#
# COMPACT_ATOMS: atom_id res chain seq x y z
N MET A 1 -14.35 -4.09 -12.05
CA MET A 1 -14.30 -5.54 -11.79
C MET A 1 -12.94 -6.01 -11.28
N CYS A 2 -11.81 -5.71 -11.95
CA CYS A 2 -10.49 -6.17 -11.50
C CYS A 2 -10.05 -5.62 -10.13
N PHE A 3 -10.33 -4.34 -9.81
CA PHE A 3 -9.85 -3.71 -8.57
C PHE A 3 -10.41 -4.36 -7.29
N SER A 4 -11.71 -4.66 -7.24
CA SER A 4 -12.33 -5.34 -6.09
C SER A 4 -11.78 -6.74 -5.86
N PHE A 5 -11.43 -7.46 -6.94
CA PHE A 5 -10.81 -8.77 -6.84
C PHE A 5 -9.43 -8.69 -6.15
N PHE A 6 -8.60 -7.74 -6.56
CA PHE A 6 -7.29 -7.52 -5.93
C PHE A 6 -7.43 -7.12 -4.46
N LEU A 7 -8.38 -6.23 -4.12
CA LEU A 7 -8.64 -5.86 -2.72
C LEU A 7 -8.99 -7.08 -1.88
N PHE A 8 -9.92 -7.91 -2.34
CA PHE A 8 -10.32 -9.11 -1.63
C PHE A 8 -9.14 -10.08 -1.44
N PHE A 9 -8.34 -10.28 -2.48
CA PHE A 9 -7.13 -11.09 -2.41
C PHE A 9 -6.13 -10.55 -1.36
N PHE A 10 -5.84 -9.25 -1.37
CA PHE A 10 -4.90 -8.64 -0.42
C PHE A 10 -5.39 -8.72 1.03
N VAL A 11 -6.70 -8.59 1.26
CA VAL A 11 -7.29 -8.76 2.59
C VAL A 11 -7.09 -10.19 3.09
N LEU A 12 -7.44 -11.20 2.28
CA LEU A 12 -7.24 -12.60 2.66
C LEU A 12 -5.76 -12.95 2.85
N PHE A 13 -4.90 -12.48 1.94
CA PHE A 13 -3.46 -12.68 2.01
C PHE A 13 -2.88 -12.07 3.29
N SER A 14 -3.38 -10.91 3.69
CA SER A 14 -2.96 -10.24 4.92
C SER A 14 -3.45 -10.91 6.19
N ILE A 15 -4.66 -11.47 6.20
CA ILE A 15 -5.18 -12.21 7.36
C ILE A 15 -4.42 -13.53 7.52
N SER A 16 -4.02 -14.15 6.42
CA SER A 16 -3.22 -15.38 6.41
C SER A 16 -1.78 -15.14 6.90
N ASN A 17 -1.17 -14.02 6.53
CA ASN A 17 0.17 -13.64 6.97
C ASN A 17 0.15 -12.90 8.31
N LYS A 18 0.19 -13.67 9.40
CA LYS A 18 0.26 -13.14 10.78
C LYS A 18 1.66 -12.69 11.20
N TYR A 19 2.70 -13.17 10.52
CA TYR A 19 4.07 -12.80 10.83
C TYR A 19 4.39 -11.40 10.29
N PRO A 20 5.18 -10.59 11.03
CA PRO A 20 5.64 -9.31 10.53
C PRO A 20 6.51 -9.51 9.29
N VAL A 21 6.33 -8.65 8.30
CA VAL A 21 7.17 -8.60 7.10
C VAL A 21 8.27 -7.57 7.28
N LYS A 22 9.46 -7.91 6.77
CA LYS A 22 10.63 -7.04 6.80
C LYS A 22 10.69 -6.24 5.52
N VAL A 23 10.58 -4.92 5.65
CA VAL A 23 10.59 -3.97 4.54
C VAL A 23 11.91 -3.21 4.56
N ASN A 24 12.61 -3.22 3.42
CA ASN A 24 13.88 -2.52 3.25
C ASN A 24 13.65 -1.24 2.44
N PHE A 25 14.03 -0.10 2.99
CA PHE A 25 13.79 1.20 2.36
C PHE A 25 14.93 1.62 1.41
N PHE A 26 15.11 0.96 0.27
CA PHE A 26 16.17 1.35 -0.68
C PHE A 26 15.99 2.79 -1.19
N PRO A 27 17.05 3.62 -1.25
CA PRO A 27 18.47 3.34 -0.95
C PRO A 27 18.88 3.52 0.52
N LEU A 28 17.97 3.92 1.40
CA LEU A 28 18.26 4.09 2.82
C LEU A 28 18.48 2.73 3.51
N PRO A 29 19.49 2.58 4.39
CA PRO A 29 19.78 1.33 5.09
C PRO A 29 18.86 1.10 6.30
N PHE A 30 17.58 1.41 6.17
CA PHE A 30 16.58 1.21 7.22
C PHE A 30 15.75 -0.04 6.95
N PHE A 31 15.56 -0.83 8.01
CA PHE A 31 14.73 -2.02 8.04
C PHE A 31 13.54 -1.76 8.95
N LEU A 32 12.35 -2.06 8.45
CA LEU A 32 11.12 -1.87 9.22
C LEU A 32 10.35 -3.19 9.22
N GLU A 33 10.11 -3.71 10.41
CA GLU A 33 9.31 -4.92 10.61
C GLU A 33 7.90 -4.49 10.99
N ILE A 34 6.97 -4.67 10.06
CA ILE A 34 5.56 -4.30 10.25
C ILE A 34 4.63 -5.43 9.84
N PRO A 35 3.44 -5.53 10.44
CA PRO A 35 2.42 -6.44 9.96
C PRO A 35 2.01 -6.11 8.52
N LEU A 36 1.75 -7.15 7.72
CA LEU A 36 1.41 -6.99 6.31
C LEU A 36 0.14 -6.13 6.09
N TYR A 37 -0.84 -6.20 6.98
CA TYR A 37 -2.07 -5.42 6.86
C TYR A 37 -1.79 -3.92 6.95
N PHE A 38 -0.86 -3.51 7.82
CA PHE A 38 -0.44 -2.11 7.95
C PHE A 38 0.26 -1.65 6.68
N LEU A 39 1.17 -2.46 6.13
CA LEU A 39 1.85 -2.15 4.88
C LEU A 39 0.84 -1.94 3.73
N ILE A 40 -0.11 -2.86 3.57
CA ILE A 40 -1.14 -2.78 2.53
C ILE A 40 -1.98 -1.51 2.69
N LEU A 41 -2.43 -1.21 3.91
CA LEU A 41 -3.21 0.01 4.19
C LEU A 41 -2.44 1.28 3.81
N ILE A 42 -1.16 1.38 4.17
CA ILE A 42 -0.31 2.52 3.84
C ILE A 42 -0.18 2.68 2.32
N VAL A 43 0.09 1.59 1.60
CA VAL A 43 0.24 1.63 0.13
C VAL A 43 -1.05 2.09 -0.55
N PHE A 44 -2.22 1.56 -0.13
CA PHE A 44 -3.50 1.98 -0.67
C PHE A 44 -3.81 3.45 -0.36
N PHE A 45 -3.51 3.90 0.86
CA PHE A 45 -3.71 5.29 1.27
C PHE A 45 -2.83 6.26 0.48
N LEU A 46 -1.55 5.93 0.29
CA LEU A 46 -0.64 6.71 -0.54
C LEU A 46 -1.10 6.74 -2.00
N GLY A 47 -1.55 5.60 -2.54
CA GLY A 47 -2.13 5.54 -3.89
C GLY A 47 -3.35 6.46 -4.05
N LEU A 48 -4.23 6.54 -3.05
CA LEU A 48 -5.36 7.47 -3.04
C LEU A 48 -4.91 8.94 -3.00
N ILE A 49 -3.95 9.28 -2.15
CA ILE A 49 -3.39 10.64 -2.07
C ILE A 49 -2.77 11.03 -3.42
N LEU A 50 -1.93 10.17 -3.99
CA LEU A 50 -1.29 10.41 -5.28
C LEU A 50 -2.33 10.57 -6.38
N GLY A 51 -3.34 9.69 -6.43
CA GLY A 51 -4.43 9.82 -7.39
C GLY A 51 -5.18 11.15 -7.28
N CYS A 52 -5.48 11.59 -6.06
CA CYS A 52 -6.10 12.89 -5.80
C CYS A 52 -5.21 14.05 -6.26
N LEU A 53 -3.91 14.01 -5.93
CA LEU A 53 -2.93 15.00 -6.35
C LEU A 53 -2.81 15.07 -7.87
N PHE A 54 -2.77 13.94 -8.57
CA PHE A 54 -2.74 13.89 -10.03
C PHE A 54 -3.97 14.53 -10.66
N VAL A 55 -5.17 14.23 -10.14
CA VAL A 55 -6.42 14.85 -10.62
C VAL A 55 -6.41 16.35 -10.38
N TYR A 56 -5.94 16.79 -9.22
CA TYR A 56 -5.84 18.20 -8.86
C TYR A 56 -4.83 18.95 -9.74
N MET A 57 -3.64 18.37 -9.96
CA MET A 57 -2.61 18.95 -10.82
C MET A 57 -3.10 19.10 -12.26
N ARG A 58 -3.81 18.10 -12.80
CA ARG A 58 -4.44 18.17 -14.14
C ARG A 58 -5.55 19.22 -14.25
N LYS A 59 -6.13 19.66 -13.13
CA LYS A 59 -7.13 20.73 -13.13
C LYS A 59 -6.47 22.12 -13.15
N ILE A 60 -5.25 22.23 -12.63
CA ILE A 60 -4.52 23.49 -12.48
C ILE A 60 -3.70 23.83 -13.73
N PHE A 61 -3.06 22.82 -14.33
CA PHE A 61 -2.34 22.92 -15.61
C PHE A 61 -3.25 22.55 -16.78
#